data_AF-A0A7T0C488-F1
#
_entry.id   AF-A0A7T0C488-F1
#
_cell.length_a   1.000
_cell.length_b   1.000
_cell.length_c   1.000
_cell.angle_alpha   90.00
_cell.angle_beta   90.00
_cell.angle_gamma   90.00
#
_symmetry.space_group_name_H-M   'P 1'
#
loop_
_entity.id
_entity.type
_entity.pdbx_description
1 polymer ?
#
loop_
_entity_poly.entity_id
_entity_poly.type
_entity_poly.pdbx_seq_one_letter_code
_entity_poly.pdbx_strand_id
1 'polypeptide(L)'
;MDACEIKDYCDEAQIIADSHGIYAALSYVLGQKFCAELFRLKELNRKLKFLQPAEMDSLAQKSSGIQSFQLSYALTAEDNFQTALEKSRFLKDRLDNFRKEIQLRFKQSDIEEYFNTYPRLEYKRTLTAPDDALNNEELMTGKAVLEEAEDIFIIEELKRIFK
;
A
#
# COMPACT_ATOMS: atom_id res chain seq x y z
N MET A 1 8.29 4.96 12.79
CA MET A 1 6.86 5.30 12.77
C MET A 1 6.16 4.18 13.49
N ASP A 2 5.88 4.43 14.77
CA ASP A 2 5.59 3.41 15.78
C ASP A 2 4.11 3.02 15.82
N ALA A 3 3.78 1.88 16.45
CA ALA A 3 2.42 1.39 16.60
C ALA A 3 1.44 2.41 17.25
N CYS A 4 1.97 3.38 17.99
CA CYS A 4 1.20 4.50 18.54
C CYS A 4 0.51 5.32 17.43
N GLU A 5 1.18 5.58 16.31
CA GLU A 5 0.61 6.39 15.22
C GLU A 5 -0.62 5.73 14.58
N ILE A 6 -0.65 4.40 14.53
CA ILE A 6 -1.81 3.66 13.99
C ILE A 6 -3.03 3.86 14.89
N LYS A 7 -2.82 3.78 16.21
CA LYS A 7 -3.89 3.99 17.18
C LYS A 7 -4.40 5.42 17.12
N ASP A 8 -3.50 6.40 17.02
CA ASP A 8 -3.85 7.81 16.89
C ASP A 8 -4.73 8.05 15.65
N TYR A 9 -4.40 7.45 14.50
CA TYR A 9 -5.23 7.55 13.30
C TYR A 9 -6.62 6.90 13.47
N CYS A 10 -6.69 5.75 14.13
CA CYS A 10 -7.96 5.08 14.42
C CYS A 10 -8.81 5.84 15.44
N ASP A 11 -8.18 6.49 16.42
CA ASP A 11 -8.87 7.31 17.43
C ASP A 11 -9.41 8.59 16.79
N GLU A 12 -8.63 9.24 15.92
CA GLU A 12 -9.10 10.38 15.12
C GLU A 12 -10.27 9.99 14.22
N ALA A 13 -10.22 8.80 13.62
CA ALA A 13 -11.33 8.28 12.84
C ALA A 13 -12.60 8.06 13.64
N GLN A 14 -12.47 7.64 14.90
CA GLN A 14 -13.62 7.51 15.78
C GLN A 14 -14.29 8.87 16.02
N ILE A 15 -13.48 9.92 16.22
CA ILE A 15 -13.97 11.31 16.36
C ILE A 15 -14.67 11.77 15.07
N ILE A 16 -14.11 11.42 13.90
CA ILE A 16 -14.74 11.70 12.61
C ILE A 16 -16.06 10.91 12.47
N ALA A 17 -16.11 9.66 12.92
CA ALA A 17 -17.31 8.83 12.85
C ALA A 17 -18.45 9.45 13.66
N ASP A 18 -18.14 9.96 14.85
CA ASP A 18 -19.12 10.59 15.74
C ASP A 18 -19.64 11.93 15.19
N SER A 19 -18.83 12.66 14.42
CA SER A 19 -19.16 14.00 13.91
C SER A 19 -19.71 14.04 12.48
N HIS A 20 -19.16 13.20 11.59
CA HIS A 20 -19.42 13.21 10.15
C HIS A 20 -19.89 11.85 9.61
N GLY A 21 -20.02 10.85 10.48
CA GLY A 21 -20.51 9.52 10.14
C GLY A 21 -19.43 8.51 9.77
N ILE A 22 -19.80 7.23 9.78
CA ILE A 22 -18.89 6.09 9.62
C ILE A 22 -18.18 6.11 8.25
N TYR A 23 -18.87 6.48 7.18
CA TYR A 23 -18.29 6.55 5.84
C TYR A 23 -17.17 7.59 5.74
N ALA A 24 -17.31 8.73 6.41
CA ALA A 24 -16.27 9.76 6.45
C ALA A 24 -15.02 9.26 7.20
N ALA A 25 -15.23 8.55 8.31
CA ALA A 25 -14.16 7.93 9.08
C ALA A 25 -13.42 6.84 8.29
N LEU A 26 -14.16 5.97 7.59
CA LEU A 26 -13.59 4.93 6.73
C LEU A 26 -12.85 5.53 5.53
N SER A 27 -13.36 6.62 4.95
CA SER A 27 -12.64 7.36 3.90
C SER A 27 -11.30 7.90 4.39
N TYR A 28 -11.26 8.46 5.60
CA TYR A 28 -10.02 8.93 6.21
C TYR A 28 -9.03 7.77 6.46
N VAL A 29 -9.45 6.72 7.18
CA VAL A 29 -8.52 5.67 7.59
C VAL A 29 -8.17 4.74 6.47
N LEU A 30 -9.16 4.20 5.75
CA LEU A 30 -8.93 3.25 4.66
C LEU A 30 -8.46 3.99 3.41
N GLY A 31 -9.22 5.02 3.01
CA GLY A 31 -9.01 5.74 1.75
C GLY A 31 -7.72 6.56 1.70
N GLN A 32 -7.31 7.17 2.81
CA GLN A 32 -6.09 7.99 2.87
C GLN A 32 -4.94 7.26 3.56
N LYS A 33 -5.08 6.88 4.83
CA LYS A 33 -3.94 6.40 5.65
C LYS A 33 -3.50 4.98 5.28
N PHE A 34 -4.42 4.02 5.27
CA PHE A 34 -4.13 2.62 4.98
C PHE A 34 -3.65 2.44 3.54
N CYS A 35 -4.35 3.05 2.58
CA CYS A 35 -3.95 3.01 1.17
C CYS A 35 -2.57 3.62 0.91
N ALA A 36 -2.17 4.68 1.64
CA ALA A 36 -0.83 5.25 1.52
C ALA A 36 0.26 4.23 1.94
N GLU A 37 0.07 3.53 3.05
CA GLU A 37 1.01 2.49 3.50
C GLU A 37 1.01 1.27 2.55
N LEU A 38 -0.17 0.87 2.05
CA LEU A 38 -0.29 -0.19 1.04
C LEU A 38 0.48 0.16 -0.24
N PHE A 39 0.37 1.41 -0.68
CA PHE A 39 1.09 1.90 -1.85
C PHE A 39 2.61 1.89 -1.64
N ARG A 40 3.09 2.34 -0.46
CA ARG A 40 4.51 2.27 -0.09
C ARG A 40 5.05 0.84 -0.14
N LEU A 41 4.30 -0.12 0.39
CA LEU A 41 4.68 -1.54 0.32
C LEU A 41 4.72 -2.04 -1.12
N LYS A 42 3.74 -1.68 -1.96
CA LYS A 42 3.70 -2.06 -3.37
C LYS A 42 4.88 -1.48 -4.15
N GLU A 43 5.22 -0.22 -3.92
CA GLU A 43 6.36 0.42 -4.56
C GLU A 43 7.67 -0.30 -4.20
N LEU A 44 7.84 -0.63 -2.92
CA LEU A 44 9.00 -1.38 -2.43
C LEU A 44 9.06 -2.79 -3.04
N ASN A 45 7.93 -3.49 -3.09
CA ASN A 45 7.85 -4.82 -3.69
C ASN A 45 8.08 -4.79 -5.21
N ARG A 46 7.61 -3.74 -5.91
CA ARG A 46 7.93 -3.55 -7.34
C ARG A 46 9.44 -3.39 -7.53
N LYS A 47 10.09 -2.56 -6.71
CA LYS A 47 11.56 -2.40 -6.73
C LYS A 47 12.26 -3.73 -6.48
N LEU A 48 11.83 -4.51 -5.48
CA LEU A 48 12.38 -5.84 -5.19
C LEU A 48 12.12 -6.87 -6.31
N LYS A 49 10.97 -6.82 -7.00
CA LYS A 49 10.62 -7.76 -8.07
C LYS A 49 11.55 -7.66 -9.29
N PHE A 50 12.03 -6.46 -9.63
CA PHE A 50 13.00 -6.29 -10.71
C PHE A 50 14.42 -6.75 -10.33
N LEU A 51 14.66 -6.98 -9.04
CA LEU A 51 15.98 -7.28 -8.49
C LEU A 51 16.15 -8.75 -8.12
N GLN A 52 15.04 -9.51 -7.97
CA GLN A 52 15.08 -10.96 -7.92
C GLN A 52 14.93 -11.51 -9.34
N PRO A 53 15.98 -12.07 -9.95
CA PRO A 53 15.81 -12.79 -11.20
C PRO A 53 15.05 -14.08 -10.86
N ALA A 54 13.76 -14.12 -11.19
CA ALA A 54 12.90 -15.30 -11.09
C ALA A 54 13.39 -16.47 -12.00
N GLU A 55 14.45 -16.24 -12.79
CA GLU A 55 14.99 -17.15 -13.80
C GLU A 55 16.45 -17.56 -13.51
N MET A 56 16.92 -17.54 -12.26
CA MET A 56 18.24 -18.13 -11.95
C MET A 56 18.22 -19.66 -11.86
N ASP A 57 17.06 -20.27 -11.62
CA ASP A 57 16.93 -21.74 -11.57
C ASP A 57 17.10 -22.40 -12.94
N SER A 58 16.94 -21.66 -14.04
CA SER A 58 17.06 -22.20 -15.41
C SER A 58 18.47 -22.12 -16.01
N LEU A 59 19.42 -21.47 -15.32
CA LEU A 59 20.80 -21.25 -15.80
C LEU A 59 21.86 -22.05 -15.02
N ALA A 60 21.45 -22.94 -14.12
CA ALA A 60 22.34 -23.78 -13.30
C ALA A 60 23.25 -24.75 -14.10
N GLN A 61 23.17 -24.75 -15.43
CA GLN A 61 24.14 -25.39 -16.32
C GLN A 61 24.88 -24.33 -17.15
N LYS A 62 26.01 -23.79 -16.64
CA LYS A 62 27.21 -23.44 -17.44
C LYS A 62 28.28 -22.73 -16.59
N SER A 63 29.47 -23.34 -16.59
CA SER A 63 30.83 -22.87 -16.21
C SER A 63 31.08 -22.23 -14.82
N SER A 64 32.19 -22.65 -14.20
CA SER A 64 32.65 -22.21 -12.86
C SER A 64 32.96 -20.71 -12.75
N GLY A 65 33.32 -20.06 -13.86
CA GLY A 65 33.56 -18.60 -13.90
C GLY A 65 32.28 -17.76 -13.83
N ILE A 66 31.14 -18.31 -14.26
CA ILE A 66 29.83 -17.65 -14.14
C ILE A 66 29.32 -17.80 -12.70
N GLN A 67 29.60 -18.93 -12.04
CA GLN A 67 29.22 -19.18 -10.65
C GLN A 67 29.89 -18.22 -9.67
N SER A 68 31.19 -17.92 -9.81
CA SER A 68 31.87 -16.97 -8.92
C SER A 68 31.36 -15.54 -9.08
N PHE A 69 31.06 -15.12 -10.31
CA PHE A 69 30.41 -13.83 -10.59
C PHE A 69 28.98 -13.79 -10.04
N GLN A 70 28.20 -14.85 -10.21
CA GLN A 70 26.84 -14.99 -9.65
C GLN A 70 26.86 -14.96 -8.12
N LEU A 71 27.82 -15.62 -7.47
CA LEU A 71 27.94 -15.64 -6.02
C LEU A 71 28.35 -14.27 -5.49
N SER A 72 29.27 -13.59 -6.18
CA SER A 72 29.69 -12.23 -5.83
C SER A 72 28.54 -11.22 -6.03
N TYR A 73 27.76 -11.38 -7.10
CA TYR A 73 26.55 -10.60 -7.35
C TYR A 73 25.47 -10.88 -6.30
N ALA A 74 25.24 -12.15 -5.96
CA ALA A 74 24.25 -12.56 -4.96
C ALA A 74 24.62 -12.05 -3.56
N LEU A 75 25.88 -12.12 -3.15
CA LEU A 75 26.35 -11.57 -1.87
C LEU A 75 26.25 -10.04 -1.84
N THR A 76 26.64 -9.36 -2.92
CA THR A 76 26.51 -7.90 -3.02
C THR A 76 25.05 -7.47 -3.05
N ALA A 77 24.18 -8.27 -3.67
CA ALA A 77 22.73 -8.08 -3.68
C ALA A 77 22.15 -8.31 -2.27
N GLU A 78 22.53 -9.39 -1.59
CA GLU A 78 22.08 -9.73 -0.23
C GLU A 78 22.38 -8.60 0.74
N ASP A 79 23.64 -8.12 0.79
CA ASP A 79 24.06 -7.02 1.68
C ASP A 79 23.31 -5.71 1.38
N ASN A 80 23.05 -5.40 0.09
CA ASN A 80 22.36 -4.16 -0.28
C ASN A 80 20.83 -4.25 -0.14
N PHE A 81 20.24 -5.45 -0.25
CA PHE A 81 18.80 -5.65 -0.28
C PHE A 81 18.22 -6.13 1.04
N GLN A 82 19.05 -6.57 1.99
CA GLN A 82 18.61 -6.94 3.33
C GLN A 82 17.80 -5.81 3.99
N THR A 83 18.28 -4.56 3.89
CA THR A 83 17.54 -3.40 4.40
C THR A 83 16.18 -3.21 3.71
N ALA A 84 16.08 -3.46 2.40
CA ALA A 84 14.83 -3.32 1.66
C ALA A 84 13.84 -4.46 1.95
N LEU A 85 14.34 -5.69 2.16
CA LEU A 85 13.55 -6.84 2.57
C LEU A 85 13.03 -6.68 4.00
N GLU A 86 13.86 -6.20 4.92
CA GLU A 86 13.48 -5.86 6.28
C GLU A 86 12.40 -4.77 6.30
N LYS A 87 12.56 -3.71 5.50
CA LYS A 87 11.53 -2.68 5.32
C LYS A 87 10.23 -3.24 4.76
N SER A 88 10.28 -4.18 3.81
CA SER A 88 9.08 -4.81 3.26
C SER A 88 8.35 -5.65 4.31
N ARG A 89 9.08 -6.42 5.12
CA ARG A 89 8.51 -7.17 6.25
C ARG A 89 7.88 -6.22 7.28
N PHE A 90 8.61 -5.18 7.68
CA PHE A 90 8.10 -4.17 8.62
C PHE A 90 6.81 -3.51 8.12
N LEU A 91 6.75 -3.12 6.84
CA LEU A 91 5.54 -2.53 6.26
C LEU A 91 4.37 -3.51 6.19
N LYS A 92 4.62 -4.80 5.94
CA LYS A 92 3.58 -5.84 5.99
C LYS A 92 3.01 -5.99 7.39
N ASP A 93 3.88 -6.14 8.40
CA ASP A 93 3.47 -6.27 9.79
C ASP A 93 2.70 -5.02 10.25
N ARG A 94 3.14 -3.84 9.78
CA ARG A 94 2.45 -2.57 10.04
C ARG A 94 1.05 -2.55 9.46
N LEU A 95 0.87 -2.97 8.20
CA LEU A 95 -0.45 -3.05 7.55
C LEU A 95 -1.36 -4.05 8.25
N ASP A 96 -0.84 -5.20 8.68
CA ASP A 96 -1.62 -6.18 9.44
C ASP A 96 -2.07 -5.64 10.81
N ASN A 97 -1.19 -4.92 11.51
CA ASN A 97 -1.58 -4.23 12.74
C ASN A 97 -2.63 -3.15 12.48
N PHE A 98 -2.48 -2.38 11.40
CA PHE A 98 -3.46 -1.37 11.01
C PHE A 98 -4.82 -1.99 10.71
N ARG A 99 -4.84 -3.09 9.94
CA ARG A 99 -6.06 -3.85 9.65
C ARG A 99 -6.77 -4.28 10.92
N LYS A 100 -6.04 -4.86 11.88
CA LYS A 100 -6.59 -5.31 13.16
C LYS A 100 -7.20 -4.16 13.95
N GLU A 101 -6.51 -3.03 14.05
CA GLU A 101 -7.01 -1.84 14.75
C GLU A 101 -8.29 -1.29 14.11
N ILE A 102 -8.38 -1.27 12.77
CA ILE A 102 -9.60 -0.87 12.06
C ILE A 102 -10.75 -1.82 12.37
N GLN A 103 -10.51 -3.14 12.30
CA GLN A 103 -11.52 -4.16 12.60
C GLN A 103 -11.96 -4.18 14.07
N LEU A 104 -11.16 -3.62 14.98
CA LEU A 104 -11.55 -3.44 16.39
C LEU A 104 -12.49 -2.24 16.59
N ARG A 105 -12.38 -1.20 15.76
CA ARG A 105 -13.13 0.06 15.89
C ARG A 105 -14.40 0.09 15.04
N PHE A 106 -14.38 -0.52 13.87
CA PHE A 106 -15.47 -0.51 12.90
C PHE A 106 -16.06 -1.90 12.70
N LYS A 107 -17.37 -1.98 12.50
CA LYS A 107 -18.01 -3.27 12.21
C LYS A 107 -17.62 -3.72 10.81
N GLN A 108 -17.45 -5.03 10.66
CA GLN A 108 -17.16 -5.65 9.37
C GLN A 108 -18.23 -5.32 8.30
N SER A 109 -19.51 -5.24 8.69
CA SER A 109 -20.60 -4.84 7.79
C SER A 109 -20.38 -3.44 7.19
N ASP A 110 -19.94 -2.51 8.02
CA ASP A 110 -19.78 -1.10 7.63
C ASP A 110 -18.57 -0.96 6.69
N ILE A 111 -17.51 -1.74 6.93
CA ILE A 111 -16.34 -1.84 6.06
C ILE A 111 -16.71 -2.43 4.69
N GLU A 112 -17.50 -3.51 4.68
CA GLU A 112 -17.96 -4.14 3.44
C GLU A 112 -18.89 -3.22 2.63
N GLU A 113 -19.83 -2.56 3.30
CA GLU A 113 -20.73 -1.60 2.68
C GLU A 113 -19.95 -0.43 2.06
N TYR A 114 -18.98 0.12 2.81
CA TYR A 114 -18.06 1.14 2.30
C TYR A 114 -17.33 0.67 1.03
N PHE A 115 -16.75 -0.52 1.00
CA PHE A 115 -16.09 -1.02 -0.21
C PHE A 115 -17.04 -1.28 -1.39
N ASN A 116 -18.31 -1.60 -1.12
CA ASN A 116 -19.31 -1.81 -2.16
C ASN A 116 -19.78 -0.50 -2.81
N THR A 117 -19.57 0.64 -2.16
CA THR A 117 -19.83 1.96 -2.78
C THR A 117 -18.74 2.43 -3.74
N TYR A 118 -17.65 1.67 -3.91
CA TYR A 118 -16.48 2.04 -4.73
C TYR A 118 -15.96 3.47 -4.46
N PRO A 119 -15.53 3.77 -3.22
CA PRO A 119 -15.13 5.11 -2.81
C PRO A 119 -13.84 5.55 -3.49
N ARG A 120 -13.75 6.84 -3.85
CA ARG A 120 -12.51 7.43 -4.36
C ARG A 120 -11.43 7.43 -3.27
N LEU A 121 -10.22 7.04 -3.62
CA LEU A 121 -9.13 6.87 -2.66
C LEU A 121 -8.18 8.07 -2.72
N GLU A 122 -8.23 8.92 -1.69
CA GLU A 122 -7.50 10.20 -1.70
C GLU A 122 -6.02 10.11 -1.28
N TYR A 123 -5.48 8.91 -1.02
CA TYR A 123 -4.08 8.70 -0.61
C TYR A 123 -3.04 9.25 -1.62
N LYS A 124 -3.42 9.40 -2.90
CA LYS A 124 -2.55 9.98 -3.94
C LYS A 124 -2.26 11.47 -3.69
N ARG A 125 -3.20 12.22 -3.08
CA ARG A 125 -2.97 13.63 -2.71
C ARG A 125 -1.95 13.77 -1.58
N THR A 126 -1.88 12.81 -0.65
CA THR A 126 -0.87 12.84 0.42
C THR A 126 0.55 12.46 -0.02
N LEU A 127 0.70 11.84 -1.19
CA LEU A 127 2.01 11.48 -1.77
C LEU A 127 2.62 12.61 -2.60
N THR A 128 1.81 13.58 -3.01
CA THR A 128 2.21 14.71 -3.86
C THR A 128 2.12 15.98 -3.01
N ALA A 129 3.25 16.66 -2.77
CA ALA A 129 3.30 17.87 -1.93
C ALA A 129 2.32 18.98 -2.45
N PRO A 130 1.93 19.93 -1.59
CA PRO A 130 0.64 20.62 -1.69
C PRO A 130 0.71 21.94 -2.47
N ASP A 131 0.97 21.93 -3.78
CA ASP A 131 1.03 23.21 -4.52
C ASP A 131 0.38 23.30 -5.91
N ASP A 132 -0.25 22.25 -6.46
CA ASP A 132 -0.83 22.35 -7.81
C ASP A 132 -2.28 21.84 -7.96
N ALA A 133 -2.97 21.52 -6.86
CA ALA A 133 -4.28 20.86 -6.93
C ALA A 133 -5.50 21.80 -6.82
N LEU A 134 -5.33 23.12 -6.93
CA LEU A 134 -6.45 24.06 -6.77
C LEU A 134 -7.13 24.50 -8.07
N ASN A 135 -6.63 24.12 -9.24
CA ASN A 135 -7.25 24.53 -10.50
C ASN A 135 -7.15 23.43 -11.55
N ASN A 136 -8.01 22.42 -11.47
CA ASN A 136 -8.53 21.77 -12.67
C ASN A 136 -9.91 21.24 -12.32
N GLU A 137 -10.95 21.97 -12.75
CA GLU A 137 -12.25 21.38 -12.99
C GLU A 137 -12.05 20.04 -13.72
N GLU A 138 -12.73 19.00 -13.24
CA GLU A 138 -12.71 17.63 -13.75
C GLU A 138 -13.16 17.58 -15.22
N LEU A 139 -12.32 18.05 -16.13
CA LEU A 139 -12.37 17.66 -17.52
C LEU A 139 -11.96 16.19 -17.56
N MET A 140 -12.87 15.36 -18.06
CA MET A 140 -12.72 13.93 -18.37
C MET A 140 -11.48 13.69 -19.24
N THR A 141 -10.32 13.75 -18.62
CA THR A 141 -9.00 13.53 -19.21
C THR A 141 -8.67 12.06 -19.01
N GLY A 142 -7.89 11.46 -19.93
CA GLY A 142 -7.51 10.05 -19.83
C GLY A 142 -6.83 9.70 -18.48
N LYS A 143 -6.21 10.69 -17.83
CA LYS A 143 -5.65 10.57 -16.48
C LYS A 143 -6.72 10.28 -15.42
N ALA A 144 -7.86 10.98 -15.44
CA ALA A 144 -8.95 10.78 -14.48
C ALA A 144 -9.57 9.38 -14.61
N VAL A 145 -9.70 8.87 -15.84
CA VAL A 145 -10.20 7.51 -16.13
C VAL A 145 -9.23 6.44 -15.61
N LEU A 146 -7.92 6.65 -15.80
CA LEU A 146 -6.91 5.73 -15.27
C LEU A 146 -6.87 5.74 -13.75
N GLU A 147 -6.98 6.91 -13.12
CA GLU A 147 -7.04 7.02 -11.65
C GLU A 147 -8.26 6.29 -11.09
N GLU A 148 -9.40 6.36 -11.76
CA GLU A 148 -10.60 5.57 -11.41
C GLU A 148 -10.38 4.07 -11.52
N ALA A 149 -9.82 3.62 -12.64
CA ALA A 149 -9.53 2.21 -12.84
C ALA A 149 -8.56 1.66 -11.77
N GLU A 150 -7.57 2.47 -11.38
CA GLU A 150 -6.66 2.15 -10.28
C GLU A 150 -7.37 2.06 -8.94
N ASP A 151 -8.26 3.01 -8.63
CA ASP A 151 -9.02 3.01 -7.38
C ASP A 151 -9.91 1.77 -7.29
N ILE A 152 -10.61 1.41 -8.36
CA ILE A 152 -11.41 0.17 -8.46
C ILE A 152 -10.53 -1.06 -8.18
N PHE A 153 -9.36 -1.14 -8.82
CA PHE A 153 -8.45 -2.27 -8.62
C PHE A 153 -7.98 -2.38 -7.17
N ILE A 154 -7.70 -1.24 -6.53
CA ILE A 154 -7.27 -1.20 -5.13
C ILE A 154 -8.42 -1.60 -4.21
N ILE A 155 -9.63 -1.13 -4.45
CA ILE A 155 -10.81 -1.50 -3.64
C ILE A 155 -11.05 -3.01 -3.68
N GLU A 156 -10.92 -3.64 -4.85
CA GLU A 156 -11.01 -5.10 -4.96
C GLU A 156 -9.89 -5.84 -4.20
N GLU A 157 -8.71 -5.23 -4.09
CA GLU A 157 -7.63 -5.75 -3.25
C GLU A 157 -7.92 -5.55 -1.76
N LEU A 158 -8.43 -4.38 -1.36
CA LEU A 158 -8.83 -4.10 0.01
C LEU A 158 -9.92 -5.06 0.47
N LYS A 159 -10.92 -5.34 -0.38
CA LYS A 159 -11.93 -6.38 -0.12
C LYS A 159 -11.30 -7.74 0.20
N ARG A 160 -10.21 -8.12 -0.47
CA ARG A 160 -9.49 -9.38 -0.18
C ARG A 160 -8.69 -9.31 1.12
N ILE A 161 -8.13 -8.15 1.44
CA ILE A 161 -7.34 -7.94 2.66
C ILE A 161 -8.23 -7.97 3.91
N PHE A 162 -9.44 -7.40 3.82
CA PHE A 162 -10.37 -7.24 4.94
C PHE A 162 -11.44 -8.33 5.03
N LYS A 163 -11.45 -9.31 4.12
CA LYS A 163 -12.30 -10.50 4.19
C LYS A 163 -11.79 -11.48 5.24
#